data_AF-A0A9P5WZ12-F1
#
_entry.id   AF-A0A9P5WZ12-F1
#
_cell.length_a   1.000
_cell.length_b   1.000
_cell.length_c   1.000
_cell.angle_alpha   90.00
_cell.angle_beta   90.00
_cell.angle_gamma   90.00
#
_symmetry.space_group_name_H-M   'P 1'
#
loop_
_entity.id
_entity.type
_entity.pdbx_description
1 polymer ?
#
loop_
_entity_poly.entity_id
_entity_poly.type
_entity_poly.pdbx_seq_one_letter_code
_entity_poly.pdbx_strand_id
1 'polypeptide(L)'
;MCPTTPPPKATQGPILTVGVSLPDLVNQANITLSHAKSLLHIDSACLTSSGITCATAPVPTQSDLNIVEAMLPPKITRSRASLPSSQSFIKIVDIPYFKPGTTEPPNRQEISNQLIPSPILVNMIEHIWFIHNSPKADSSTFWINLVDLQ
;
A
#
# COMPACT_ATOMS: atom_id res chain seq x y z
N MET A 1 -21.06 14.33 33.92
CA MET A 1 -20.93 12.93 33.45
C MET A 1 -21.08 12.95 31.93
N CYS A 2 -19.98 12.82 31.19
CA CYS A 2 -20.01 12.77 29.73
C CYS A 2 -20.30 11.32 29.28
N PRO A 3 -21.25 11.08 28.36
CA PRO A 3 -21.50 9.75 27.85
C PRO A 3 -20.32 9.32 26.97
N THR A 4 -19.64 8.25 27.39
CA THR A 4 -18.59 7.60 26.61
C THR A 4 -19.24 6.74 25.52
N THR A 5 -19.14 7.19 24.27
CA THR A 5 -19.53 6.40 23.11
C THR A 5 -18.57 5.21 22.97
N PRO A 6 -19.07 3.97 22.81
CA PRO A 6 -18.21 2.81 22.63
C PRO A 6 -17.42 2.91 21.31
N PRO A 7 -16.18 2.38 21.27
CA PRO A 7 -15.37 2.39 20.06
C PRO A 7 -16.07 1.58 18.95
N PRO A 8 -15.93 2.01 17.67
CA PRO A 8 -16.52 1.29 16.56
C PRO A 8 -15.97 -0.15 16.52
N LYS A 9 -16.88 -1.13 16.48
CA LYS A 9 -16.52 -2.53 16.24
C LYS A 9 -15.71 -2.61 14.96
N ALA A 10 -14.51 -3.18 15.04
CA ALA A 10 -13.74 -3.53 13.86
C ALA A 10 -14.59 -4.47 13.00
N THR A 11 -15.13 -3.95 11.91
CA THR A 11 -15.77 -4.75 10.88
C THR A 11 -14.68 -5.66 10.33
N GLN A 12 -14.75 -6.96 10.66
CA GLN A 12 -13.96 -7.96 9.97
C GLN A 12 -14.28 -7.82 8.49
N GLY A 13 -13.29 -7.34 7.72
CA GLY A 13 -13.42 -7.24 6.27
C GLY A 13 -13.79 -8.61 5.70
N PRO A 14 -14.43 -8.66 4.52
CA PRO A 14 -14.80 -9.91 3.90
C PRO A 14 -13.56 -10.81 3.78
N ILE A 15 -13.57 -11.91 4.54
CA ILE A 15 -12.54 -12.94 4.41
C ILE A 15 -12.79 -13.58 3.05
N LEU A 16 -11.93 -13.28 2.08
CA LEU A 16 -11.84 -14.06 0.86
C LEU A 16 -11.34 -15.45 1.27
N THR A 17 -12.26 -16.35 1.62
CA THR A 17 -11.96 -17.77 1.78
C THR A 17 -11.76 -18.35 0.38
N VAL A 18 -10.65 -17.99 -0.25
CA VAL A 18 -10.24 -18.62 -1.50
C VAL A 18 -9.79 -20.03 -1.11
N GLY A 19 -10.55 -21.05 -1.50
CA GLY A 19 -10.17 -22.46 -1.31
C GLY A 19 -8.97 -22.88 -2.17
N VAL A 20 -8.11 -21.93 -2.54
CA VAL A 20 -6.94 -22.10 -3.39
C VAL A 20 -5.73 -21.64 -2.57
N SER A 21 -4.75 -22.54 -2.44
CA SER A 21 -3.46 -22.25 -1.81
C SER A 21 -2.73 -21.16 -2.61
N LEU A 22 -2.26 -20.10 -1.95
CA LEU A 22 -1.48 -19.04 -2.61
C LEU A 22 -0.22 -19.59 -3.31
N PRO A 23 0.57 -20.49 -2.71
CA PRO A 23 1.67 -21.17 -3.41
C PRO A 23 1.25 -21.85 -4.72
N ASP A 24 0.12 -22.54 -4.72
CA ASP A 24 -0.36 -23.26 -5.91
C ASP A 24 -0.78 -22.28 -7.01
N LEU A 25 -1.43 -21.18 -6.62
CA LEU A 25 -1.78 -20.09 -7.55
C LEU A 25 -0.53 -19.46 -8.18
N VAL A 26 0.49 -19.15 -7.37
CA VAL A 26 1.76 -18.58 -7.85
C VAL A 26 2.46 -19.54 -8.81
N ASN A 27 2.53 -20.82 -8.44
CA ASN A 27 3.16 -21.84 -9.28
C ASN A 27 2.43 -21.99 -10.63
N GLN A 28 1.10 -22.09 -10.60
CA GLN A 28 0.29 -22.18 -11.82
C GLN A 28 0.42 -20.93 -12.69
N ALA A 29 0.52 -19.75 -12.06
CA ALA A 29 0.71 -18.50 -12.76
C ALA A 29 2.07 -18.43 -13.46
N ASN A 30 3.15 -18.81 -12.78
CA ASN A 30 4.48 -18.84 -13.37
C ASN A 30 4.60 -19.85 -14.52
N ILE A 31 3.95 -21.03 -14.41
CA ILE A 31 3.86 -22.00 -15.52
C ILE A 31 3.18 -21.37 -16.74
N THR A 32 2.05 -20.70 -16.52
CA THR A 32 1.25 -20.11 -17.60
C THR A 32 1.99 -18.93 -18.27
N LEU A 33 2.63 -18.08 -17.47
CA LEU A 33 3.48 -16.98 -17.95
C LEU A 33 4.68 -17.51 -18.76
N SER A 34 5.30 -18.60 -18.31
CA SER A 34 6.40 -19.26 -19.02
C SER A 34 5.95 -19.81 -20.38
N HIS A 35 4.78 -20.46 -20.45
CA HIS A 35 4.21 -20.94 -21.73
C HIS A 35 3.88 -19.78 -22.68
N ALA A 36 3.44 -18.64 -22.15
CA ALA A 36 3.21 -17.42 -22.92
C ALA A 36 4.51 -16.69 -23.33
N LYS A 37 5.68 -17.23 -22.97
CA LYS A 37 7.01 -16.59 -23.18
C LYS A 37 7.11 -15.20 -22.53
N SER A 38 6.37 -14.97 -21.46
CA SER A 38 6.50 -13.76 -20.65
C SER A 38 7.81 -13.79 -19.87
N LEU A 39 8.40 -12.61 -19.67
CA LEU A 39 9.53 -12.42 -18.75
C LEU A 39 9.07 -12.23 -17.30
N LEU A 40 7.76 -12.11 -17.06
CA LEU A 40 7.20 -11.92 -15.73
C LEU A 40 7.34 -13.19 -14.90
N HIS A 41 7.87 -13.02 -13.69
CA HIS A 41 7.93 -14.04 -12.66
C HIS A 41 7.31 -13.49 -11.37
N ILE A 42 6.39 -14.25 -10.78
CA ILE A 42 5.78 -13.94 -9.50
C ILE A 42 6.61 -14.63 -8.41
N ASP A 43 7.25 -13.82 -7.57
CA ASP A 43 8.14 -14.29 -6.50
C ASP A 43 7.35 -14.70 -5.26
N SER A 44 6.30 -13.95 -4.95
CA SER A 44 5.41 -14.22 -3.82
C SER A 44 4.04 -13.60 -4.01
N ALA A 45 3.05 -14.10 -3.26
CA ALA A 45 1.71 -13.54 -3.20
C ALA A 45 1.23 -13.46 -1.76
N CYS A 46 0.41 -12.45 -1.46
CA CYS A 46 -0.19 -12.23 -0.14
C CYS A 46 -1.66 -11.86 -0.29
N LEU A 47 -2.50 -12.34 0.62
CA LEU A 47 -3.91 -11.91 0.71
C LEU A 47 -3.99 -10.52 1.33
N THR A 48 -4.84 -9.67 0.76
CA THR A 48 -5.21 -8.38 1.32
C THR A 48 -6.70 -8.36 1.66
N SER A 49 -7.17 -7.29 2.30
CA SER A 49 -8.59 -7.10 2.57
C SER A 49 -9.46 -7.02 1.30
N SER A 50 -8.86 -6.79 0.14
CA SER A 50 -9.55 -6.56 -1.14
C SER A 50 -9.11 -7.51 -2.27
N GLY A 51 -8.18 -8.44 -2.04
CA GLY A 51 -7.72 -9.36 -3.09
C GLY A 51 -6.39 -10.05 -2.79
N ILE A 52 -5.58 -10.17 -3.84
CA ILE A 52 -4.26 -10.80 -3.81
C ILE A 52 -3.25 -9.78 -4.35
N THR A 53 -2.19 -9.56 -3.59
CA THR A 53 -1.04 -8.77 -4.04
C THR A 53 0.11 -9.71 -4.38
N CYS A 54 0.66 -9.56 -5.58
CA CYS A 54 1.80 -10.34 -6.06
C CYS A 54 3.05 -9.47 -6.13
N ALA A 55 4.18 -9.98 -5.64
CA ALA A 55 5.49 -9.40 -5.87
C ALA A 55 6.11 -10.03 -7.11
N THR A 56 6.64 -9.21 -8.02
CA THR A 56 7.25 -9.65 -9.27
C THR A 56 8.60 -8.97 -9.47
N ALA A 57 9.54 -9.65 -10.13
CA ALA A 57 10.85 -9.09 -10.42
C ALA A 57 10.81 -7.97 -11.48
N PRO A 58 10.20 -8.18 -12.67
CA PRO A 58 9.95 -7.10 -13.62
C PRO A 58 8.54 -6.51 -13.44
N VAL A 59 8.34 -5.32 -14.02
CA VAL A 59 7.01 -4.68 -14.11
C VAL A 59 6.13 -5.46 -15.11
N PRO A 60 4.95 -5.97 -14.70
CA PRO A 60 4.02 -6.63 -15.61
C PRO A 60 3.61 -5.76 -16.79
N THR A 61 3.56 -6.34 -17.99
CA THR A 61 2.89 -5.74 -19.14
C THR A 61 1.38 -5.98 -19.08
N GLN A 62 0.60 -5.28 -19.89
CA GLN A 62 -0.85 -5.53 -19.97
C GLN A 62 -1.17 -6.97 -20.39
N SER A 63 -0.34 -7.58 -21.25
CA SER A 63 -0.53 -8.99 -21.63
C SER A 63 -0.36 -9.93 -20.44
N ASP A 64 0.61 -9.63 -19.55
CA ASP A 64 0.84 -10.44 -18.36
C ASP A 64 -0.31 -10.31 -17.36
N LEU A 65 -0.81 -9.09 -17.18
CA LEU A 65 -1.98 -8.82 -16.34
C LEU A 65 -3.21 -9.60 -16.83
N ASN A 66 -3.46 -9.63 -18.13
CA ASN A 66 -4.56 -10.39 -18.71
C ASN A 66 -4.44 -11.90 -18.46
N ILE A 67 -3.21 -12.45 -18.53
CA ILE A 67 -2.93 -13.85 -18.23
C ILE A 67 -3.23 -14.15 -16.76
N VAL A 68 -2.73 -13.31 -15.84
CA VAL A 68 -2.94 -13.46 -14.40
C VAL A 68 -4.42 -13.33 -14.04
N GLU A 69 -5.12 -12.36 -14.62
CA GLU A 69 -6.56 -12.15 -14.41
C GLU A 69 -7.38 -13.36 -14.86
N ALA A 70 -7.06 -13.96 -16.00
CA ALA A 70 -7.74 -15.16 -16.51
C ALA A 70 -7.58 -16.39 -15.60
N MET A 71 -6.56 -16.43 -14.75
CA MET A 71 -6.33 -17.50 -13.79
C MET A 71 -7.05 -17.30 -12.45
N LEU A 72 -7.57 -16.09 -12.19
CA LEU A 72 -8.26 -15.81 -10.95
C LEU A 72 -9.64 -16.50 -10.95
N PRO A 73 -10.04 -17.13 -9.82
CA PRO A 73 -11.36 -17.70 -9.69
C PRO A 73 -12.45 -16.65 -9.95
N PRO A 74 -13.60 -17.03 -10.57
CA PRO A 74 -14.71 -16.11 -10.84
C PRO A 74 -15.32 -15.45 -9.60
N LYS A 75 -14.98 -15.93 -8.39
CA LYS A 75 -15.40 -15.31 -7.12
C LYS A 75 -14.53 -14.11 -6.72
N ILE A 76 -13.39 -13.90 -7.38
CA ILE A 76 -12.48 -12.75 -7.25
C ILE A 76 -12.76 -11.73 -8.39
N THR A 77 -13.98 -11.72 -8.95
CA THR A 77 -14.38 -10.95 -10.15
C THR A 77 -14.46 -9.45 -9.97
N ARG A 78 -14.23 -8.91 -8.77
CA ARG A 78 -14.22 -7.46 -8.54
C ARG A 78 -12.87 -6.80 -8.80
N SER A 79 -11.81 -7.59 -8.98
CA SER A 79 -10.44 -7.09 -9.01
C SER A 79 -9.81 -7.33 -10.38
N ARG A 80 -9.68 -6.28 -11.19
CA ARG A 80 -8.80 -6.31 -12.36
C ARG A 80 -7.37 -6.53 -11.88
N ALA A 81 -6.63 -7.44 -12.47
CA ALA A 81 -5.20 -7.50 -12.25
C ALA A 81 -4.61 -6.19 -12.77
N SER A 82 -4.10 -5.35 -11.87
CA SER A 82 -3.54 -4.05 -12.22
C SER A 82 -2.19 -3.89 -11.56
N LEU A 83 -1.33 -3.10 -12.19
CA LEU A 83 -0.19 -2.53 -11.47
C LEU A 83 -0.74 -1.62 -10.37
N PRO A 84 -0.10 -1.55 -9.19
CA PRO A 84 -0.32 -0.42 -8.30
C PRO A 84 -0.04 0.86 -9.11
N SER A 85 -0.99 1.80 -9.14
CA SER A 85 -0.96 2.98 -10.03
C SER A 85 0.28 3.84 -9.82
N SER A 86 0.87 3.83 -8.63
CA SER A 86 2.22 4.29 -8.33
C SER A 86 2.47 3.96 -6.86
N GLN A 87 3.65 3.48 -6.49
CA GLN A 87 4.18 3.66 -5.13
C GLN A 87 5.35 4.62 -5.24
N SER A 88 5.06 5.85 -5.64
CA SER A 88 6.05 6.91 -5.53
C SER A 88 6.04 7.37 -4.08
N PHE A 89 7.22 7.47 -3.45
CA PHE A 89 7.33 8.00 -2.10
C PHE A 89 7.98 9.38 -2.16
N ILE A 90 7.41 10.37 -1.49
CA ILE A 90 8.14 11.60 -1.18
C ILE A 90 8.89 11.36 0.12
N LYS A 91 10.22 11.42 0.03
CA LYS A 91 11.11 11.45 1.19
C LYS A 91 11.50 12.90 1.46
N ILE A 92 11.12 13.43 2.62
CA ILE A 92 11.59 14.73 3.08
C ILE A 92 12.53 14.51 4.26
N VAL A 93 13.76 14.98 4.13
CA VAL A 93 14.84 14.76 5.10
C VAL A 93 15.05 16.00 5.97
N ASP A 94 15.65 15.78 7.14
CA ASP A 94 16.15 16.81 8.05
C ASP A 94 15.10 17.81 8.54
N ILE A 95 13.91 17.29 8.86
CA ILE A 95 12.83 18.09 9.43
C ILE A 95 12.93 18.08 10.96
N PRO A 96 12.72 19.23 11.64
CA PRO A 96 12.66 19.26 13.10
C PRO A 96 11.70 18.21 13.66
N TYR A 97 12.20 17.36 14.54
CA TYR A 97 11.42 16.27 15.14
C TYR A 97 10.39 16.81 16.15
N PHE A 98 10.69 17.94 16.78
CA PHE A 98 9.86 18.55 17.82
C PHE A 98 9.14 19.80 17.31
N LYS A 99 7.97 20.11 17.88
CA LYS A 99 7.30 21.37 17.59
C LYS A 99 8.14 22.56 18.12
N PRO A 100 8.07 23.73 17.48
CA PRO A 100 8.74 24.92 17.98
C PRO A 100 8.34 25.21 19.44
N GLY A 101 9.33 25.26 20.33
CA GLY A 101 9.11 25.57 21.75
C GLY A 101 8.56 24.41 22.58
N THR A 102 8.48 23.18 22.05
CA THR A 102 8.07 22.00 22.82
C THR A 102 9.03 20.83 22.63
N THR A 103 8.93 19.82 23.48
CA THR A 103 9.63 18.52 23.33
C THR A 103 8.68 17.44 22.79
N GLU A 104 7.52 17.84 22.27
CA GLU A 104 6.53 16.91 21.72
C GLU A 104 6.71 16.79 20.21
N PRO A 105 6.65 15.57 19.64
CA PRO A 105 6.63 15.42 18.20
C PRO A 105 5.30 15.94 17.62
N PRO A 106 5.30 16.41 16.36
CA PRO A 106 4.06 16.74 15.67
C PRO A 106 3.21 15.49 15.48
N ASN A 107 1.91 15.60 15.74
CA ASN A 107 0.99 14.50 15.49
C ASN A 107 0.58 14.47 14.00
N ARG A 108 0.03 13.33 13.55
CA ARG A 108 -0.37 13.14 12.14
C ARG A 108 -1.30 14.24 11.64
N GLN A 109 -2.26 14.67 12.46
CA GLN A 109 -3.25 15.67 12.07
C GLN A 109 -2.61 17.03 11.84
N GLU A 110 -1.65 17.42 12.68
CA GLU A 110 -0.91 18.69 12.56
C GLU A 110 -0.07 18.71 11.29
N ILE A 111 0.62 17.61 10.97
CA ILE A 111 1.40 17.47 9.73
C ILE A 111 0.46 17.55 8.53
N SER A 112 -0.63 16.78 8.53
CA SER A 112 -1.63 16.85 7.47
C SER A 112 -2.15 18.27 7.29
N ASN A 113 -2.49 18.98 8.36
CA ASN A 113 -2.97 20.36 8.29
C ASN A 113 -1.95 21.34 7.69
N GLN A 114 -0.65 21.12 7.89
CA GLN A 114 0.40 21.91 7.26
C GLN A 114 0.63 21.54 5.79
N LEU A 115 0.31 20.30 5.39
CA LEU A 115 0.44 19.83 4.01
C LEU A 115 -0.83 20.10 3.16
N ILE A 116 -2.00 20.26 3.79
CA ILE A 116 -3.29 20.56 3.13
C ILE A 116 -3.25 21.81 2.22
N PRO A 117 -2.52 22.89 2.52
CA PRO A 117 -2.39 24.02 1.60
C PRO A 117 -1.68 23.66 0.28
N SER A 118 -0.97 22.52 0.21
CA SER A 118 -0.32 22.07 -1.01
C SER A 118 -1.31 21.35 -1.91
N PRO A 119 -1.69 21.93 -3.08
CA PRO A 119 -2.63 21.30 -4.00
C PRO A 119 -2.14 19.95 -4.55
N ILE A 120 -0.84 19.67 -4.44
CA ILE A 120 -0.23 18.40 -4.85
C ILE A 120 -0.49 17.30 -3.81
N LEU A 121 -0.57 17.64 -2.52
CA LEU A 121 -0.54 16.65 -1.43
C LEU A 121 -1.90 16.30 -0.84
N VAL A 122 -2.92 17.14 -1.03
CA VAL A 122 -4.28 16.93 -0.45
C VAL A 122 -4.89 15.58 -0.84
N ASN A 123 -4.55 15.09 -2.02
CA ASN A 123 -5.11 13.87 -2.61
C ASN A 123 -4.21 12.64 -2.47
N MET A 124 -2.97 12.81 -1.97
CA MET A 124 -1.95 11.76 -2.04
C MET A 124 -1.59 11.18 -0.67
N ILE A 125 -2.11 11.71 0.44
CA ILE A 125 -1.69 11.32 1.80
C ILE A 125 -2.59 10.20 2.35
N GLU A 126 -2.37 8.96 1.92
CA GLU A 126 -2.97 7.81 2.64
C GLU A 126 -2.12 7.42 3.86
N HIS A 127 -0.79 7.51 3.75
CA HIS A 127 0.16 7.08 4.77
C HIS A 127 1.36 8.05 4.89
N ILE A 128 1.52 8.65 6.08
CA ILE A 128 2.73 9.37 6.47
C ILE A 128 3.46 8.54 7.52
N TRP A 129 4.74 8.28 7.30
CA TRP A 129 5.63 7.71 8.30
C TRP A 129 6.61 8.77 8.79
N PHE A 130 6.85 8.75 10.10
CA PHE A 130 7.82 9.61 10.77
C PHE A 130 8.92 8.75 11.36
N ILE A 131 10.15 8.99 10.93
CA ILE A 131 11.31 8.23 11.39
C ILE A 131 12.34 9.21 11.94
N HIS A 132 12.75 8.99 13.18
CA HIS A 132 13.81 9.76 13.78
C HIS A 132 15.15 9.40 13.13
N ASN A 133 15.96 10.39 12.73
CA ASN A 133 17.20 10.13 12.00
C ASN A 133 18.22 9.37 12.85
N SER A 134 18.21 9.59 14.17
CA SER A 134 18.95 8.79 15.15
C SER A 134 18.29 8.94 16.53
N PRO A 135 18.51 8.05 17.52
CA PRO A 135 17.88 8.16 18.85
C PRO A 135 18.11 9.49 19.58
N LYS A 136 19.18 10.23 19.24
CA LYS A 136 19.55 11.51 19.85
C LYS A 136 19.44 12.70 18.88
N ALA A 137 18.95 12.48 17.67
CA ALA A 137 18.73 13.57 16.74
C ALA A 137 17.66 14.52 17.28
N ASP A 138 17.62 15.72 16.76
CA ASP A 138 16.48 16.64 16.81
C ASP A 138 15.79 16.73 15.45
N SER A 139 16.18 15.84 14.52
CA SER A 139 15.79 15.81 13.12
C SER A 139 15.22 14.46 12.72
N SER A 140 14.39 14.50 11.69
CA SER A 140 13.55 13.39 11.27
C SER A 140 13.39 13.34 9.76
N THR A 141 13.02 12.17 9.29
CA THR A 141 12.64 11.93 7.89
C THR A 141 11.16 11.61 7.83
N PHE A 142 10.43 12.34 6.97
CA PHE A 142 9.08 11.98 6.57
C PHE A 142 9.11 11.13 5.31
N TRP A 143 8.26 10.11 5.30
CA TRP A 143 7.92 9.35 4.10
C TRP A 143 6.43 9.48 3.85
N ILE A 144 6.08 9.96 2.66
CA ILE A 144 4.69 10.09 2.23
C ILE A 144 4.52 9.11 1.06
N ASN A 145 3.64 8.13 1.23
CA ASN A 145 3.24 7.29 0.11
C ASN A 145 2.34 8.10 -0.81
N LEU A 146 2.73 8.32 -2.06
CA LEU A 146 1.88 8.95 -3.06
C LEU A 146 1.03 7.87 -3.70
N VAL A 147 -0.26 7.93 -3.42
CA VAL A 147 -1.25 7.17 -4.19
C VAL A 147 -1.61 8.01 -5.40
N ASP A 148 -1.31 7.50 -6.58
CA ASP A 148 -1.80 8.11 -7.82
C ASP A 148 -3.30 7.82 -7.92
N LEU A 149 -4.11 8.85 -7.68
CA LEU A 149 -5.55 8.80 -7.87
C LEU A 149 -5.84 8.94 -9.37
N GLN A 150 -6.13 7.80 -10.01
CA GLN A 150 -6.65 7.77 -11.38
C GLN A 150 -8.10 8.24 -11.46
#